data_AF-A0A819G8X9-F1
#
_entry.id   AF-A0A819G8X9-F1
#
_cell.length_a   1.000
_cell.length_b   1.000
_cell.length_c   1.000
_cell.angle_alpha   90.00
_cell.angle_beta   90.00
_cell.angle_gamma   90.00
#
_symmetry.space_group_name_H-M   'P 1'
#
loop_
_entity.id
_entity.type
_entity.pdbx_description
1 polymer ?
#
loop_
_entity_poly.entity_id
_entity_poly.type
_entity_poly.pdbx_seq_one_letter_code
_entity_poly.pdbx_strand_id
1 'polypeptide(L)'
;MGHCVSCTNICLSTQISESESTEIPIHHKCRNCGQQCDQSELSDTCIYAKFTRTGTKEQPLIIRSIVPNDKVRWSSSFDYYPIEFTSEKIRTSTKEYVDRDPRQDPNIEIPWNSDDRLCDRRSYHGPYKIIERIPQNPCGRTGITGRGHLGKF
;
A
#
# COMPACT_ATOMS: atom_id res chain seq x y z
N MET A 1 42.95 30.82 31.24
CA MET A 1 41.48 30.84 31.22
C MET A 1 41.02 29.90 30.11
N GLY A 2 40.23 28.88 30.44
CA GLY A 2 39.58 27.97 29.48
C GLY A 2 40.31 26.67 29.15
N HIS A 3 40.32 25.73 30.10
CA HIS A 3 40.59 24.29 29.87
C HIS A 3 39.34 23.56 29.33
N CYS A 4 39.52 22.26 29.03
CA CYS A 4 38.54 21.15 29.02
C CYS A 4 37.82 20.83 27.69
N VAL A 5 37.67 19.58 27.22
CA VAL A 5 38.30 18.25 27.45
C VAL A 5 38.03 17.44 26.17
N SER A 6 38.97 16.58 25.79
CA SER A 6 38.69 15.39 24.97
C SER A 6 37.87 14.40 25.80
N CYS A 7 36.77 13.88 25.26
CA CYS A 7 36.05 12.77 25.84
C CYS A 7 35.94 11.64 24.82
N THR A 8 36.93 10.74 24.83
CA THR A 8 36.68 9.31 24.64
C THR A 8 35.76 8.82 25.76
N ASN A 9 34.73 8.03 25.45
CA ASN A 9 34.22 6.92 26.27
C ASN A 9 33.17 6.13 25.45
N ILE A 10 33.48 4.89 25.09
CA ILE A 10 33.17 3.63 25.80
C ILE A 10 31.91 2.98 25.21
N CYS A 11 32.15 1.73 24.80
CA CYS A 11 31.26 0.75 24.23
C CYS A 11 30.09 0.41 25.16
N LEU A 12 28.86 0.42 24.63
CA LEU A 12 27.80 -0.49 25.08
C LEU A 12 27.10 -1.03 23.83
N SER A 13 27.55 -2.22 23.44
CA SER A 13 26.84 -3.13 22.56
C SER A 13 25.49 -3.49 23.19
N THR A 14 24.44 -2.77 22.82
CA THR A 14 23.08 -3.27 23.06
C THR A 14 22.79 -4.30 21.98
N GLN A 15 22.95 -5.57 22.35
CA GLN A 15 22.35 -6.65 21.59
C GLN A 15 20.84 -6.42 21.58
N ILE A 16 20.30 -6.06 20.42
CA ILE A 16 18.87 -6.12 20.20
C ILE A 16 18.57 -7.59 19.94
N SER A 17 18.14 -8.24 21.01
CA SER A 17 17.53 -9.56 21.01
C SER A 17 16.41 -9.62 19.98
N GLU A 18 16.48 -10.59 19.08
CA GLU A 18 15.33 -11.08 18.34
C GLU A 18 14.25 -11.53 19.33
N SER A 19 13.17 -10.76 19.42
CA SER A 19 11.87 -11.32 19.76
C SER A 19 10.79 -10.28 19.53
N GLU A 20 9.66 -10.79 19.06
CA GLU A 20 8.36 -10.13 19.00
C GLU A 20 8.10 -9.36 17.69
N SER A 21 7.81 -10.15 16.66
CA SER A 21 6.98 -9.72 15.53
C SER A 21 5.65 -9.21 16.09
N THR A 22 5.60 -7.92 16.41
CA THR A 22 4.33 -7.24 16.67
C THR A 22 3.55 -7.28 15.37
N GLU A 23 2.62 -8.22 15.27
CA GLU A 23 1.60 -8.21 14.24
C GLU A 23 0.88 -6.88 14.34
N ILE A 24 1.17 -5.97 13.41
CA ILE A 24 0.46 -4.69 13.32
C ILE A 24 -1.00 -5.04 12.99
N PRO A 25 -1.95 -4.86 13.92
CA PRO A 25 -3.34 -5.11 13.62
C PRO A 25 -3.77 -4.00 12.67
N ILE A 26 -4.10 -4.36 11.42
CA ILE A 26 -4.70 -3.44 10.45
C ILE A 26 -6.16 -3.15 10.84
N HIS A 27 -6.37 -2.59 12.03
CA HIS A 27 -7.66 -2.14 12.52
C HIS A 27 -7.94 -0.72 12.00
N HIS A 28 -8.48 -0.63 10.78
CA HIS A 28 -9.02 0.62 10.28
C HIS A 28 -10.40 0.89 10.92
N LYS A 29 -10.50 1.95 11.73
CA LYS A 29 -11.78 2.49 12.22
C LYS A 29 -12.77 2.63 11.06
N CYS A 30 -13.92 1.96 11.17
CA CYS A 30 -14.95 2.05 10.15
C CYS A 30 -15.53 3.48 10.11
N ARG A 31 -15.22 4.24 9.07
CA ARG A 31 -15.81 5.58 8.77
C ARG A 31 -17.36 5.66 8.76
N ASN A 32 -18.08 4.54 8.86
CA ASN A 32 -19.54 4.50 8.79
C ASN A 32 -20.18 4.38 10.18
N CYS A 33 -19.58 3.63 11.11
CA CYS A 33 -20.12 3.43 12.46
C CYS A 33 -19.23 3.96 13.58
N GLY A 34 -17.97 4.34 13.31
CA GLY A 34 -17.06 4.94 14.29
C GLY A 34 -16.52 4.00 15.37
N GLN A 35 -16.90 2.72 15.38
CA GLN A 35 -16.52 1.74 16.40
C GLN A 35 -15.27 0.91 16.02
N GLN A 36 -14.59 0.36 17.03
CA GLN A 36 -13.67 -0.78 16.88
C GLN A 36 -14.52 -2.01 16.62
N CYS A 37 -14.51 -2.49 15.38
CA CYS A 37 -15.29 -3.63 14.95
C CYS A 37 -14.47 -4.92 15.14
N ASP A 38 -14.28 -5.32 16.40
CA ASP A 38 -13.76 -6.63 16.80
C ASP A 38 -14.80 -7.46 17.58
N GLN A 39 -15.97 -6.90 17.92
CA GLN A 39 -17.03 -7.63 18.59
C GLN A 39 -18.40 -7.32 17.99
N SER A 40 -18.89 -8.21 17.13
CA SER A 40 -20.27 -8.73 17.16
C SER A 40 -20.59 -9.46 15.87
N GLU A 41 -21.26 -10.60 16.02
CA GLU A 41 -21.95 -11.36 14.99
C GLU A 41 -23.13 -10.58 14.37
N LEU A 42 -22.91 -9.34 13.93
CA LEU A 42 -23.97 -8.48 13.42
C LEU A 42 -23.66 -7.94 12.04
N SER A 43 -24.28 -8.63 11.07
CA SER A 43 -24.49 -8.29 9.67
C SER A 43 -23.28 -8.42 8.75
N ASP A 44 -23.47 -9.17 7.67
CA ASP A 44 -22.58 -9.39 6.52
C ASP A 44 -22.15 -8.10 5.77
N THR A 45 -22.32 -6.92 6.36
CA THR A 45 -22.24 -5.63 5.66
C THR A 45 -21.07 -4.75 6.09
N CYS A 46 -20.37 -5.00 7.20
CA CYS A 46 -19.53 -3.93 7.79
C CYS A 46 -18.00 -4.08 7.68
N ILE A 47 -17.42 -5.27 7.51
CA ILE A 47 -15.96 -5.41 7.32
C ILE A 47 -15.61 -5.62 5.84
N TYR A 48 -16.42 -6.40 5.12
CA TYR A 48 -16.17 -6.69 3.71
C TYR A 48 -16.48 -5.51 2.77
N ALA A 49 -17.55 -4.75 3.01
CA ALA A 49 -18.08 -3.83 2.01
C ALA A 49 -17.14 -2.67 1.62
N LYS A 50 -16.27 -2.18 2.52
CA LYS A 50 -15.33 -1.08 2.22
C LYS A 50 -14.05 -1.55 1.54
N PHE A 51 -13.61 -2.76 1.84
CA PHE A 51 -12.42 -3.36 1.23
C PHE A 51 -12.72 -4.13 -0.05
N THR A 52 -14.00 -4.39 -0.36
CA THR A 52 -14.43 -5.11 -1.57
C THR A 52 -15.09 -4.22 -2.63
N ARG A 53 -15.45 -2.98 -2.31
CA ARG A 53 -16.13 -2.08 -3.26
C ARG A 53 -15.30 -0.84 -3.52
N THR A 54 -15.08 -0.53 -4.79
CA THR A 54 -14.46 0.72 -5.23
C THR A 54 -15.34 1.33 -6.31
N GLY A 55 -15.84 2.53 -6.07
CA GLY A 55 -16.71 3.25 -7.00
C GLY A 55 -16.92 4.68 -6.52
N THR A 56 -17.25 5.57 -7.45
CA THR A 56 -17.66 6.94 -7.15
C THR A 56 -19.08 7.15 -7.64
N LYS A 57 -19.71 8.29 -7.30
CA LYS A 57 -21.04 8.64 -7.83
C LYS A 57 -21.08 8.66 -9.38
N GLU A 58 -19.92 8.87 -10.01
CA GLU A 58 -19.75 9.07 -11.45
C GLU A 58 -19.21 7.81 -12.18
N GLN A 59 -18.88 6.74 -11.45
CA GLN A 59 -18.19 5.56 -11.99
C GLN A 59 -18.84 4.27 -11.47
N PRO A 60 -18.81 3.18 -12.26
CA PRO A 60 -19.46 1.93 -11.88
C PRO A 60 -18.90 1.37 -10.57
N LEU A 61 -19.76 0.69 -9.83
CA LEU A 61 -19.36 -0.04 -8.63
C LEU A 61 -18.50 -1.25 -9.03
N ILE A 62 -17.23 -1.22 -8.68
CA ILE A 62 -16.29 -2.32 -8.93
C ILE A 62 -16.20 -3.21 -7.68
N ILE A 63 -16.38 -4.52 -7.89
CA ILE A 63 -16.27 -5.55 -6.84
C ILE A 63 -14.91 -6.22 -6.95
N ARG A 64 -14.13 -6.14 -5.88
CA ARG A 64 -12.78 -6.72 -5.78
C ARG A 64 -12.85 -8.22 -5.57
N SER A 65 -11.82 -8.93 -6.01
CA SER A 65 -11.63 -10.35 -5.68
C SER A 65 -11.50 -10.51 -4.16
N ILE A 66 -12.13 -11.53 -3.61
CA ILE A 66 -12.05 -11.80 -2.16
C ILE A 66 -10.63 -12.22 -1.80
N VAL A 67 -10.07 -11.58 -0.78
CA VAL A 67 -8.78 -11.94 -0.20
C VAL A 67 -9.03 -12.32 1.26
N PRO A 68 -8.94 -13.62 1.62
CA PRO A 68 -9.02 -14.05 3.01
C PRO A 68 -7.94 -13.36 3.85
N ASN A 69 -8.24 -13.14 5.14
CA ASN A 69 -7.35 -12.38 6.04
C ASN A 69 -5.93 -12.99 6.14
N ASP A 70 -5.84 -14.32 6.17
CA ASP A 70 -4.57 -15.07 6.21
C ASP A 70 -3.79 -15.02 4.87
N LYS A 71 -4.45 -14.58 3.80
CA LYS A 71 -3.88 -14.45 2.44
C LYS A 71 -3.56 -13.02 2.04
N VAL A 72 -3.72 -12.04 2.93
CA VAL A 72 -3.36 -10.64 2.65
C VAL A 72 -1.85 -10.46 2.43
N ARG A 73 -1.02 -11.12 3.25
CA ARG A 73 0.46 -11.00 3.16
C ARG A 73 0.98 -11.66 1.89
N TRP A 74 1.85 -10.98 1.14
CA TRP A 74 2.46 -11.52 -0.10
C TRP A 74 3.28 -12.80 0.12
N SER A 75 3.84 -12.98 1.32
CA SER A 75 4.56 -14.21 1.70
C SER A 75 3.65 -15.44 1.79
N SER A 76 2.35 -15.25 2.02
CA SER A 76 1.39 -16.34 2.02
C SER A 76 1.19 -16.86 0.59
N SER A 77 1.35 -18.16 0.39
CA SER A 77 0.97 -18.83 -0.85
C SER A 77 -0.55 -18.70 -1.05
N PHE A 78 -0.93 -18.17 -2.21
CA PHE A 78 -2.32 -17.92 -2.57
C PHE A 78 -2.43 -17.84 -4.09
N ASP A 79 -3.34 -18.64 -4.66
CA ASP A 79 -3.66 -18.55 -6.08
C ASP A 79 -4.53 -17.31 -6.31
N TYR A 80 -3.88 -16.23 -6.72
CA TYR A 80 -4.41 -14.87 -6.60
C TYR A 80 -4.72 -14.26 -7.96
N TYR A 81 -6.01 -14.09 -8.24
CA TYR A 81 -6.53 -13.47 -9.46
C TYR A 81 -7.29 -12.18 -9.14
N PRO A 82 -6.59 -11.04 -8.93
CA PRO A 82 -7.25 -9.76 -8.76
C PRO A 82 -7.95 -9.33 -10.03
N ILE A 83 -9.08 -8.65 -9.88
CA ILE A 83 -9.65 -7.90 -11.00
C ILE A 83 -8.72 -6.73 -11.38
N GLU A 84 -8.58 -6.42 -12.67
CA GLU A 84 -7.86 -5.23 -13.12
C GLU A 84 -8.83 -4.06 -13.28
N PHE A 85 -8.52 -2.93 -12.63
CA PHE A 85 -9.31 -1.72 -12.79
C PHE A 85 -8.45 -0.46 -12.73
N THR A 86 -8.54 0.33 -13.78
CA THR A 86 -8.11 1.72 -13.82
C THR A 86 -9.26 2.52 -14.42
N SER A 87 -9.72 3.55 -13.71
CA SER A 87 -10.86 4.34 -14.14
C SER A 87 -10.59 5.09 -15.44
N GLU A 88 -11.64 5.34 -16.21
CA GLU A 88 -11.53 5.98 -17.53
C GLU A 88 -10.87 7.37 -17.44
N LYS A 89 -11.17 8.12 -16.38
CA LYS A 89 -10.58 9.43 -16.08
C LYS A 89 -9.05 9.37 -15.94
N ILE A 90 -8.53 8.28 -15.39
CA ILE A 90 -7.08 8.06 -15.25
C ILE A 90 -6.51 7.53 -16.56
N ARG A 91 -7.18 6.54 -17.18
CA ARG A 91 -6.74 5.91 -18.43
C ARG A 91 -6.59 6.90 -19.59
N THR A 92 -7.49 7.87 -19.68
CA THR A 92 -7.52 8.90 -20.74
C THR A 92 -6.84 10.21 -20.36
N SER A 93 -6.29 10.30 -19.14
CA SER A 93 -5.71 11.55 -18.66
C SER A 93 -4.45 11.90 -19.44
N THR A 94 -4.37 13.13 -19.92
CA THR A 94 -3.15 13.73 -20.50
C THR A 94 -2.42 14.62 -19.50
N LYS A 95 -2.85 14.63 -18.24
CA LYS A 95 -2.31 15.51 -17.21
C LYS A 95 -0.95 14.99 -16.72
N GLU A 96 0.01 15.90 -16.55
CA GLU A 96 1.38 15.55 -16.16
C GLU A 96 1.50 14.83 -14.81
N TYR A 97 0.59 15.09 -13.88
CA TYR A 97 0.56 14.40 -12.59
C TYR A 97 0.01 12.97 -12.67
N VAL A 98 -0.50 12.52 -13.82
CA VAL A 98 -0.96 11.14 -14.02
C VAL A 98 0.13 10.35 -14.73
N ASP A 99 0.55 9.25 -14.12
CA ASP A 99 1.56 8.37 -14.71
C ASP A 99 1.00 7.69 -15.95
N ARG A 100 1.82 7.52 -16.98
CA ARG A 100 1.53 6.59 -18.08
C ARG A 100 1.80 5.17 -17.60
N ASP A 101 1.09 4.20 -18.16
CA ASP A 101 1.25 2.80 -17.75
C ASP A 101 2.54 2.20 -18.34
N PRO A 102 3.57 1.91 -17.51
CA PRO A 102 4.84 1.40 -18.01
C PRO A 102 4.76 -0.03 -18.57
N ARG A 103 3.62 -0.71 -18.39
CA ARG A 103 3.35 -2.03 -19.00
C ARG A 103 2.96 -1.92 -20.47
N GLN A 104 2.47 -0.75 -20.90
CA GLN A 104 1.97 -0.51 -22.25
C GLN A 104 3.02 0.10 -23.19
N ASP A 105 4.02 0.80 -22.64
CA ASP A 105 5.11 1.39 -23.42
C ASP A 105 6.44 1.16 -22.68
N PRO A 106 7.37 0.37 -23.27
CA PRO A 106 8.61 0.00 -22.62
C PRO A 106 9.57 1.19 -22.44
N ASN A 107 9.37 2.30 -23.17
CA ASN A 107 10.19 3.50 -23.05
C ASN A 107 9.82 4.34 -21.82
N ILE A 108 8.73 4.02 -21.14
CA ILE A 108 8.36 4.67 -19.88
C ILE A 108 9.21 4.06 -18.77
N GLU A 109 10.13 4.87 -18.25
CA GLU A 109 10.87 4.58 -17.03
C GLU A 109 10.33 5.43 -15.88
N ILE A 110 9.96 4.77 -14.78
CA ILE A 110 9.49 5.43 -13.57
C ILE A 110 10.54 5.18 -12.48
N PRO A 111 11.03 6.24 -11.80
CA PRO A 111 12.10 6.12 -10.82
C PRO A 111 11.52 5.66 -9.45
N TRP A 112 11.18 4.36 -9.37
CA TRP A 112 10.59 3.76 -8.17
C TRP A 112 11.48 3.87 -6.93
N ASN A 113 10.85 3.91 -5.75
CA ASN A 113 11.55 4.01 -4.45
C ASN A 113 12.54 5.18 -4.36
N SER A 114 12.34 6.24 -5.16
CA SER A 114 13.22 7.40 -5.21
C SER A 114 12.41 8.70 -5.26
N ASP A 115 13.12 9.82 -5.09
CA ASP A 115 12.56 11.16 -5.21
C ASP A 115 13.21 11.84 -6.42
N ASP A 116 12.40 12.08 -7.47
CA ASP A 116 12.82 12.75 -8.70
C ASP A 116 12.53 14.27 -8.66
N ARG A 117 12.14 14.80 -7.49
CA ARG A 117 11.73 16.20 -7.22
C ARG A 117 10.42 16.64 -7.89
N LEU A 118 9.86 15.84 -8.78
CA LEU A 118 8.51 16.04 -9.35
C LEU A 118 7.48 15.18 -8.61
N CYS A 119 7.90 14.03 -8.11
CA CYS A 119 7.11 13.09 -7.36
C CYS A 119 8.01 12.31 -6.39
N ASP A 120 7.76 12.45 -5.08
CA ASP A 120 8.39 11.55 -4.11
C ASP A 120 7.69 10.19 -4.17
N ARG A 121 8.39 9.18 -4.68
CA ARG A 121 7.89 7.81 -4.84
C ARG A 121 8.38 6.88 -3.75
N ARG A 122 8.93 7.41 -2.65
CA ARG A 122 9.33 6.60 -1.50
C ARG A 122 8.12 6.31 -0.63
N SER A 123 8.11 5.13 -0.04
CA SER A 123 7.11 4.75 0.96
C SER A 123 7.69 4.87 2.36
N TYR A 124 6.89 5.36 3.30
CA TYR A 124 7.22 5.34 4.74
C TYR A 124 7.32 3.92 5.31
N HIS A 125 6.79 2.91 4.59
CA HIS A 125 6.91 1.50 4.95
C HIS A 125 8.22 0.86 4.45
N GLY A 126 9.15 1.66 3.89
CA GLY A 126 10.36 1.17 3.25
C GLY A 126 10.17 0.86 1.76
N PRO A 127 11.22 0.35 1.08
CA PRO A 127 11.17 0.10 -0.36
C PRO A 127 10.15 -0.98 -0.70
N TYR A 128 9.28 -0.69 -1.67
CA TYR A 128 8.33 -1.66 -2.22
C TYR A 128 8.91 -2.39 -3.43
N LYS A 129 8.40 -3.61 -3.65
CA LYS A 129 8.82 -4.45 -4.78
C LYS A 129 8.18 -3.95 -6.07
N ILE A 130 8.89 -4.13 -7.18
CA ILE A 130 8.38 -3.87 -8.53
C ILE A 130 8.16 -5.22 -9.20
N ILE A 131 6.92 -5.49 -9.59
CA ILE A 131 6.51 -6.72 -10.25
C ILE A 131 5.90 -6.32 -11.59
N GLU A 132 6.38 -6.91 -12.69
CA GLU A 132 5.88 -6.59 -14.05
C GLU A 132 5.86 -5.08 -14.33
N ARG A 133 6.92 -4.37 -13.92
CA ARG A 133 7.11 -2.92 -14.09
C ARG A 133 6.17 -2.02 -13.28
N ILE A 134 5.34 -2.57 -12.38
CA ILE A 134 4.46 -1.79 -11.49
C ILE A 134 4.76 -2.08 -10.01
N PRO A 135 4.48 -1.14 -9.09
CA PRO A 135 4.71 -1.34 -7.68
C PRO A 135 3.73 -2.35 -7.09
N GLN A 136 4.26 -3.23 -6.25
CA GLN A 136 3.48 -4.11 -5.41
C GLN A 136 3.19 -3.41 -4.08
N ASN A 137 1.91 -3.31 -3.70
CA ASN A 137 1.49 -2.69 -2.44
C ASN A 137 2.24 -3.31 -1.24
N PRO A 138 3.05 -2.53 -0.48
CA PRO A 138 3.82 -3.06 0.64
C PRO A 138 2.92 -3.63 1.76
N CYS A 139 1.67 -3.19 1.87
CA CYS A 139 0.73 -3.64 2.89
C CYS A 139 -0.01 -4.94 2.55
N GLY A 140 0.19 -5.51 1.36
CA GLY A 140 -0.42 -6.78 0.96
C GLY A 140 -1.46 -6.69 -0.16
N ARG A 141 -2.09 -7.85 -0.43
CA ARG A 141 -3.12 -8.05 -1.47
C ARG A 141 -4.41 -7.31 -1.12
N THR A 142 -5.05 -6.76 -2.14
CA THR A 142 -6.25 -5.90 -1.99
C THR A 142 -7.45 -6.39 -2.80
N GLY A 143 -7.30 -7.49 -3.54
CA GLY A 143 -8.33 -8.02 -4.45
C GLY A 143 -8.44 -7.28 -5.80
N ILE A 144 -7.53 -6.35 -6.09
CA ILE A 144 -7.57 -5.53 -7.31
C ILE A 144 -6.16 -5.15 -7.75
N THR A 145 -5.95 -5.06 -9.06
CA THR A 145 -4.74 -4.50 -9.70
C THR A 145 -5.10 -3.28 -10.55
N GLY A 146 -4.09 -2.57 -11.03
CA GLY A 146 -4.23 -1.25 -11.65
C GLY A 146 -4.31 -0.14 -10.61
N ARG A 147 -4.70 1.06 -11.05
CA ARG A 147 -4.64 2.28 -10.22
C ARG A 147 -5.97 2.68 -9.59
N GLY A 148 -7.08 2.09 -10.04
CA GLY A 148 -8.41 2.60 -9.74
C GLY A 148 -8.54 4.07 -10.15
N HIS A 149 -8.68 4.96 -9.17
CA HIS A 149 -8.81 6.41 -9.39
C HIS A 149 -7.53 7.20 -9.07
N LEU A 150 -6.41 6.52 -8.79
CA LEU A 150 -5.14 7.15 -8.45
C LEU A 150 -4.39 7.60 -9.70
N GLY A 151 -3.78 8.78 -9.66
CA GLY A 151 -2.96 9.30 -10.75
C GLY A 151 -1.58 8.67 -10.82
N LYS A 152 -1.03 8.27 -9.66
CA LYS A 152 0.27 7.62 -9.51
C LYS A 152 0.10 6.13 -9.25
N PHE A 153 1.09 5.35 -9.70
CA PHE A 153 1.23 3.95 -9.34
C PHE A 153 1.77 3.80 -7.92
#